data_AF-A0A6P0P2I2-F1
#
_entry.id   AF-A0A6P0P2I2-F1
#
_cell.length_a   1.000
_cell.length_b   1.000
_cell.length_c   1.000
_cell.angle_alpha   90.00
_cell.angle_beta   90.00
_cell.angle_gamma   90.00
#
_symmetry.space_group_name_H-M   'P 1'
#
loop_
_entity.id
_entity.type
_entity.pdbx_description
1 polymer ?
#
loop_
_entity_poly.entity_id
_entity_poly.type
_entity_poly.pdbx_seq_one_letter_code
_entity_poly.pdbx_strand_id
1 'polypeptide(L)'
;MDFTYVDYCQYLLNSQTNYTITNLANHLQDISHDTINRYLRIAILNYLDLWRNVKEEIVTDKQGYLIFDDTVINQKFSDQIEIVRTAL
;
A
#
# COMPACT_ATOMS: atom_id res chain seq x y z
N MET A 1 3.64 -14.41 15.10
CA MET A 1 2.50 -13.63 14.57
C MET A 1 2.86 -13.28 13.15
N ASP A 2 2.09 -13.74 12.18
CA ASP A 2 2.43 -13.53 10.77
C ASP A 2 1.98 -12.12 10.35
N PHE A 3 2.90 -11.31 9.84
CA PHE A 3 2.59 -9.99 9.28
C PHE A 3 1.74 -10.14 8.03
N THR A 4 0.67 -9.35 7.91
CA THR A 4 -0.24 -9.37 6.76
C THR A 4 -0.40 -7.98 6.14
N TYR A 5 -0.98 -7.93 4.94
CA TYR A 5 -1.30 -6.66 4.28
C TYR A 5 -2.29 -5.83 5.10
N VAL A 6 -3.14 -6.46 5.92
CA VAL A 6 -4.09 -5.76 6.79
C VAL A 6 -3.34 -4.93 7.84
N ASP A 7 -2.30 -5.49 8.45
CA ASP A 7 -1.44 -4.77 9.40
C ASP A 7 -0.76 -3.57 8.73
N TYR A 8 -0.28 -3.76 7.50
CA TYR A 8 0.29 -2.67 6.70
C TYR A 8 -0.74 -1.59 6.36
N CYS A 9 -1.95 -1.96 5.92
CA CYS A 9 -3.03 -1.01 5.65
C CYS A 9 -3.43 -0.22 6.90
N GLN A 10 -3.56 -0.89 8.04
CA GLN A 10 -3.84 -0.22 9.32
C GLN A 10 -2.72 0.75 9.69
N TYR A 11 -1.47 0.38 9.49
CA TYR A 11 -0.34 1.29 9.71
C TYR A 11 -0.43 2.52 8.81
N LEU A 12 -0.72 2.35 7.51
CA LEU A 12 -0.86 3.46 6.57
C LEU A 12 -2.04 4.39 6.92
N LEU A 13 -3.15 3.84 7.40
CA LEU A 13 -4.32 4.62 7.82
C LEU A 13 -4.07 5.43 9.10
N ASN A 14 -3.30 4.87 10.04
CA ASN A 14 -3.04 5.51 11.33
C ASN A 14 -1.79 6.41 11.32
N SER A 15 -0.87 6.20 10.39
CA SER A 15 0.32 7.03 10.24
C SER A 15 -0.02 8.27 9.43
N GLN A 16 0.25 9.45 9.97
CA GLN A 16 -0.07 10.71 9.28
C GLN A 16 1.14 11.31 8.55
N THR A 17 2.36 11.01 9.01
CA THR A 17 3.58 11.72 8.59
C THR A 17 4.74 10.82 8.21
N ASN A 18 4.83 9.61 8.76
CA ASN A 18 5.92 8.67 8.51
C ASN A 18 5.38 7.33 8.04
N TYR A 19 5.63 7.01 6.77
CA TYR A 19 5.17 5.78 6.13
C TYR A 19 6.31 4.79 5.86
N THR A 20 7.48 5.02 6.46
CA THR A 20 8.64 4.13 6.23
C THR A 20 8.42 2.77 6.90
N ILE A 21 8.91 1.70 6.28
CA ILE A 21 8.86 0.35 6.85
C ILE A 21 9.69 0.26 8.14
N THR A 22 10.77 1.04 8.24
CA THR A 22 11.56 1.15 9.47
C THR A 22 10.74 1.73 10.62
N ASN A 23 9.92 2.75 10.35
CA ASN A 23 9.02 3.31 11.36
C ASN A 23 7.96 2.29 11.79
N LEU A 24 7.36 1.57 10.84
CA LEU A 24 6.45 0.46 11.15
C LEU A 24 7.12 -0.60 12.03
N ALA A 25 8.34 -1.02 11.69
CA ALA A 25 9.06 -2.03 12.47
C ALA A 25 9.33 -1.58 13.92
N ASN A 26 9.52 -0.29 14.18
CA ASN A 26 9.66 0.24 15.55
C ASN A 26 8.37 0.09 16.39
N HIS A 27 7.23 -0.08 15.73
CA HIS A 27 5.92 -0.27 16.38
C HIS A 27 5.52 -1.75 16.49
N LEU A 28 6.31 -2.67 15.96
CA LEU A 28 6.08 -4.12 16.02
C LEU A 28 7.14 -4.77 16.92
N GLN A 29 6.72 -5.60 17.88
CA GLN A 29 7.64 -6.17 18.88
C GLN A 29 8.62 -7.19 18.29
N ASP A 30 8.17 -8.02 17.35
CA ASP A 30 8.93 -9.19 16.87
C ASP A 30 9.15 -9.23 15.35
N ILE A 31 8.87 -8.13 14.66
CA ILE A 31 8.86 -8.10 13.19
C ILE A 31 9.86 -7.06 12.69
N SER A 32 10.95 -7.53 12.09
CA SER A 32 11.97 -6.66 11.52
C SER A 32 11.49 -5.97 10.23
N HIS A 33 12.04 -4.79 9.96
CA HIS A 33 11.77 -4.07 8.70
C HIS A 33 12.13 -4.90 7.46
N ASP A 34 13.17 -5.72 7.52
CA ASP A 34 13.54 -6.66 6.44
C ASP A 34 12.46 -7.70 6.16
N THR A 35 11.81 -8.20 7.22
CA THR A 35 10.72 -9.18 7.10
C THR A 35 9.53 -8.56 6.39
N ILE A 36 9.17 -7.33 6.77
CA ILE A 36 8.08 -6.57 6.15
C ILE A 36 8.41 -6.24 4.70
N ASN A 37 9.63 -5.78 4.42
CA ASN A 37 10.09 -5.48 3.06
C ASN A 37 10.05 -6.73 2.17
N ARG A 38 10.48 -7.89 2.68
CA ARG A 38 10.39 -9.16 1.96
C ARG A 38 8.93 -9.55 1.69
N TYR A 39 8.05 -9.42 2.68
CA TYR A 39 6.62 -9.68 2.53
C TYR A 39 6.00 -8.78 1.45
N LEU A 40 6.19 -7.46 1.53
CA LEU A 40 5.59 -6.51 0.59
C LEU A 40 6.10 -6.68 -0.85
N ARG A 41 7.31 -7.22 -1.03
CA ARG A 41 7.85 -7.55 -2.37
C ARG A 41 7.15 -8.73 -3.05
N ILE A 42 6.64 -9.68 -2.27
CA ILE A 42 5.99 -10.88 -2.80
C ILE A 42 4.46 -10.84 -2.67
N ALA A 43 3.94 -9.93 -1.85
CA ALA A 43 2.52 -9.77 -1.63
C ALA A 43 1.83 -9.34 -2.93
N ILE A 44 0.87 -10.14 -3.37
CA ILE A 44 0.02 -9.83 -4.51
C ILE A 44 -1.32 -9.36 -3.95
N LEU A 45 -1.66 -8.09 -4.16
CA LEU A 45 -2.98 -7.56 -3.86
C LEU A 45 -3.82 -7.61 -5.13
N ASN A 46 -4.86 -8.44 -5.13
CA ASN A 46 -5.77 -8.52 -6.27
C ASN A 46 -6.75 -7.34 -6.24
N TYR A 47 -7.08 -6.78 -7.42
CA TYR A 47 -8.12 -5.75 -7.53
C TYR A 47 -9.47 -6.21 -6.93
N LEU A 48 -9.76 -7.51 -6.98
CA LEU A 48 -10.95 -8.10 -6.34
C LEU A 48 -10.90 -7.99 -4.82
N ASP A 49 -9.73 -8.09 -4.20
CA ASP A 49 -9.58 -7.93 -2.75
C ASP A 49 -9.85 -6.48 -2.37
N LEU A 50 -9.34 -5.51 -3.14
CA LEU A 50 -9.66 -4.10 -2.95
C LEU A 50 -11.17 -3.85 -3.10
N TRP A 51 -11.76 -4.30 -4.22
CA TRP A 51 -13.19 -4.08 -4.50
C TRP A 51 -14.10 -4.64 -3.40
N ARG A 52 -13.79 -5.83 -2.89
CA ARG A 52 -14.53 -6.44 -1.77
C ARG A 52 -14.54 -5.58 -0.52
N ASN A 53 -13.45 -4.85 -0.25
CA ASN A 53 -13.32 -3.99 0.92
C ASN A 53 -13.98 -2.61 0.74
N VAL A 54 -14.04 -2.07 -0.48
CA VAL A 54 -14.52 -0.68 -0.70
C VAL A 54 -15.94 -0.56 -1.24
N LYS A 55 -16.52 -1.63 -1.80
CA LYS A 55 -17.83 -1.54 -2.50
C LYS A 55 -18.97 -1.01 -1.64
N GLU A 56 -18.98 -1.32 -0.34
CA GLU A 56 -20.03 -0.87 0.59
C GLU A 56 -19.87 0.60 0.98
N GLU A 57 -18.68 1.18 0.80
CA GLU A 57 -18.39 2.60 1.05
C GLU A 57 -18.83 3.49 -0.14
N ILE A 58 -19.15 2.90 -1.29
CA ILE A 58 -19.57 3.64 -2.48
C ILE A 58 -21.07 3.94 -2.40
N VAL A 59 -21.40 5.17 -2.02
CA VAL A 59 -22.76 5.67 -2.03
C VAL A 59 -23.21 5.95 -3.46
N THR A 60 -24.34 5.38 -3.87
CA THR A 60 -24.94 5.61 -5.20
C THR A 60 -26.14 6.54 -5.10
N ASP A 61 -26.24 7.48 -6.04
CA ASP A 61 -27.37 8.41 -6.15
C ASP A 61 -27.76 8.55 -7.62
N LYS A 62 -29.06 8.58 -7.92
CA LYS A 62 -29.59 8.74 -9.28
C LYS A 62 -29.27 10.12 -9.88
N GLN A 63 -29.00 11.11 -9.03
CA GLN A 63 -28.59 12.47 -9.41
C GLN A 63 -27.07 12.67 -9.21
N GLY A 64 -26.35 11.63 -8.81
CA GLY A 64 -24.91 11.67 -8.63
C GLY A 64 -24.17 11.76 -9.97
N TYR A 65 -22.97 12.32 -9.92
CA TYR A 65 -22.05 12.38 -11.06
C TYR A 65 -20.82 11.54 -10.75
N LEU A 66 -20.39 10.77 -11.74
CA LEU A 66 -19.12 10.04 -11.68
C LEU A 66 -18.04 10.88 -12.35
N ILE A 67 -17.03 11.27 -11.58
CA ILE A 67 -15.87 12.03 -12.07
C ILE A 67 -14.77 11.03 -12.36
N PHE A 68 -14.22 11.12 -13.57
CA PHE A 68 -13.02 10.38 -13.96
C PHE A 68 -11.89 11.37 -14.19
N ASP A 69 -10.74 11.08 -13.62
CA ASP A 69 -9.51 11.81 -13.79
C ASP A 69 -8.35 10.81 -13.83
N ASP A 70 -7.28 11.15 -14.52
CA ASP A 70 -6.04 10.37 -14.51
C ASP A 70 -4.96 11.06 -13.70
N THR A 71 -4.16 10.28 -12.97
CA THR A 71 -3.05 10.80 -12.16
C THR A 71 -1.77 10.11 -12.56
N VAL A 72 -0.70 10.92 -12.72
CA VAL A 72 0.66 10.41 -12.91
C VAL A 72 1.41 10.51 -11.59
N ILE A 73 1.78 9.36 -11.03
CA ILE A 73 2.64 9.29 -9.85
C ILE A 73 4.10 9.23 -10.33
N ASN A 74 4.82 10.33 -10.17
CA ASN A 74 6.24 10.41 -10.54
C ASN A 74 7.14 9.92 -9.41
N GLN A 75 7.74 8.74 -9.56
CA GLN A 75 8.72 8.19 -8.61
C GLN A 75 10.15 8.39 -9.12
N LYS A 76 10.68 9.62 -9.05
CA LYS A 76 12.00 9.99 -9.61
C LYS A 76 13.20 9.19 -9.07
N PHE A 77 13.05 8.50 -7.95
CA PHE A 77 14.10 7.68 -7.34
C PHE A 77 13.85 6.17 -7.54
N SER A 78 12.90 5.78 -8.39
CA SER A 78 12.67 4.38 -8.74
C SER A 78 13.93 3.70 -9.26
N ASP A 79 14.77 4.40 -10.01
CA ASP A 79 16.01 3.85 -10.60
C ASP A 79 17.05 3.48 -9.53
N GLN A 80 16.90 4.02 -8.31
CA GLN A 80 17.71 3.69 -7.14
C GLN A 80 17.13 2.52 -6.35
N ILE A 81 15.88 2.13 -6.61
CA ILE A 81 15.26 0.92 -6.08
C ILE A 81 15.76 -0.23 -6.96
N GLU A 82 16.64 -1.06 -6.40
CA GLU A 82 17.31 -2.17 -7.11
C GLU A 82 16.35 -3.08 -7.91
N ILE A 83 15.10 -3.24 -7.46
CA ILE A 83 14.04 -4.01 -8.14
C ILE A 83 13.50 -3.35 -9.41
N VAL A 84 13.51 -2.01 -9.49
CA VAL A 84 12.87 -1.23 -10.57
C VAL A 84 13.89 -0.80 -11.62
N ARG A 85 15.15 -1.23 -11.50
CA ARG A 85 16.16 -1.00 -12.54
C ARG A 85 15.75 -1.70 -13.82
N THR A 86 15.34 -0.92 -14.80
CA THR A 86 15.20 -1.37 -16.18
C THR A 86 16.56 -1.87 -16.66
N ALA A 87 16.63 -3.12 -17.12
CA ALA A 87 17.83 -3.63 -17.76
C ALA A 87 18.10 -2.80 -19.02
N LEU A 88 19.12 -1.94 -18.96
CA LEU A 88 19.83 -1.43 -20.13
C LEU A 88 21.18 -2.12 -20.19
#